data_AF-H0GVY5-F1
#
_entry.id   AF-H0GVY5-F1
#
_cell.length_a   1.000
_cell.length_b   1.000
_cell.length_c   1.000
_cell.angle_alpha   90.00
_cell.angle_beta   90.00
_cell.angle_gamma   90.00
#
_symmetry.space_group_name_H-M   'P 1'
#
loop_
_entity.id
_entity.type
_entity.pdbx_description
1 polymer ?
#
loop_
_entity_poly.entity_id
_entity_poly.type
_entity_poly.pdbx_seq_one_letter_code
_entity_poly.pdbx_strand_id
1 'polypeptide(L)'
;MTKFLWDVRGLQEVLGVDEHSLVQCVTVDTSRLVSQLDKELQNEESGVDLAVKQLQLLIENVYNKIRRDSGVPSDRSLVINLNFTNLKFSVAYWDILLERSLDLMANEAPKTNARYFITEATPMERDRYVETNLNFQTFKVNQRRVRNSVDMDEFIDFEILIKQIIFDLFKRNDIPEQDFEAILSRFHNLESLMLAFSE
;
A
#
# COMPACT_ATOMS: atom_id res chain seq x y z
N MET A 1 31.37 -2.91 10.39
CA MET A 1 30.56 -2.76 9.16
C MET A 1 30.08 -4.14 8.72
N THR A 2 28.77 -4.33 8.59
CA THR A 2 28.19 -5.60 8.12
C THR A 2 28.46 -5.76 6.61
N LYS A 3 28.96 -6.91 6.18
CA LYS A 3 29.26 -7.20 4.77
C LYS A 3 27.95 -7.23 3.95
N PHE A 4 27.92 -6.61 2.77
CA PHE A 4 26.78 -6.71 1.85
C PHE A 4 26.79 -8.05 1.12
N LEU A 5 25.71 -8.83 1.26
CA LEU A 5 25.62 -10.21 0.77
C LEU A 5 24.73 -10.40 -0.46
N TRP A 6 24.11 -9.35 -0.96
CA TRP A 6 23.26 -9.41 -2.14
C TRP A 6 24.05 -9.06 -3.40
N ASP A 7 23.74 -9.71 -4.52
CA ASP A 7 24.19 -9.24 -5.83
C ASP A 7 22.99 -8.72 -6.63
N VAL A 8 22.87 -7.39 -6.73
CA VAL A 8 21.79 -6.72 -7.46
C VAL A 8 22.11 -6.76 -8.96
N ARG A 9 21.38 -7.57 -9.73
CA ARG A 9 21.69 -7.89 -11.13
C ARG A 9 21.07 -6.93 -12.14
N GLY A 10 19.83 -6.51 -11.92
CA GLY A 10 19.08 -5.71 -12.89
C GLY A 10 17.92 -4.95 -12.28
N LEU A 11 17.55 -3.86 -12.93
CA LEU A 11 16.42 -2.98 -12.58
C LEU A 11 15.58 -2.82 -13.84
N GLN A 12 14.28 -3.08 -13.74
CA GLN A 12 13.33 -2.95 -14.85
C GLN A 12 12.03 -2.33 -14.34
N GLU A 13 11.50 -1.37 -15.08
CA GLU A 13 10.17 -0.84 -14.84
C GLU A 13 9.11 -1.80 -15.42
N VAL A 14 8.11 -2.15 -14.60
CA VAL A 14 6.97 -2.99 -15.03
C VAL A 14 5.80 -2.05 -15.31
N LEU A 15 5.55 -1.81 -16.59
CA LEU A 15 4.50 -0.90 -17.04
C LEU A 15 3.10 -1.51 -16.87
N GLY A 16 2.08 -0.67 -16.75
CA GLY A 16 0.67 -1.08 -16.79
C GLY A 16 0.14 -1.78 -15.53
N VAL A 17 0.91 -1.83 -14.44
CA VAL A 17 0.46 -2.46 -13.18
C VAL A 17 -0.57 -1.59 -12.46
N ASP A 18 -0.33 -0.30 -12.34
CA ASP A 18 -1.18 0.67 -11.65
C ASP A 18 -0.96 2.07 -12.24
N GLU A 19 -2.02 2.87 -12.36
CA GLU A 19 -1.91 4.20 -13.00
C GLU A 19 -1.27 5.25 -12.09
N HIS A 20 -1.28 5.01 -10.78
CA HIS A 20 -0.81 5.97 -9.78
C HIS A 20 0.53 5.56 -9.16
N SER A 21 1.06 4.41 -9.56
CA SER A 21 2.26 3.84 -8.98
C SER A 21 3.30 3.45 -10.03
N LEU A 22 4.55 3.82 -9.78
CA LEU A 22 5.70 3.35 -10.55
C LEU A 22 6.18 2.03 -9.96
N VAL A 23 6.15 0.94 -10.74
CA VAL A 23 6.59 -0.38 -10.28
C VAL A 23 7.98 -0.69 -10.84
N GLN A 24 8.95 -0.82 -9.94
CA GLN A 24 10.34 -1.17 -10.26
C GLN A 24 10.65 -2.59 -9.80
N CYS A 25 10.97 -3.47 -10.72
CA CYS A 25 11.38 -4.84 -10.46
C CYS A 25 12.90 -4.95 -10.42
N VAL A 26 13.43 -5.38 -9.28
CA VAL A 26 14.87 -5.47 -9.01
C VAL A 26 15.24 -6.93 -8.88
N THR A 27 16.00 -7.45 -9.83
CA THR A 27 16.48 -8.84 -9.76
C THR A 27 17.70 -8.92 -8.84
N VAL A 28 17.60 -9.75 -7.80
CA VAL A 28 18.62 -9.90 -6.75
C VAL A 28 19.04 -11.36 -6.63
N ASP A 29 20.33 -11.61 -6.79
CA ASP A 29 20.91 -12.92 -6.49
C ASP A 29 21.00 -13.13 -4.97
N THR A 30 20.39 -14.22 -4.50
CA THR A 30 20.37 -14.58 -3.08
C THR A 30 21.38 -15.66 -2.70
N SER A 31 22.14 -16.21 -3.65
CA SER A 31 23.04 -17.37 -3.44
C SER A 31 24.07 -17.14 -2.34
N ARG A 32 24.68 -15.94 -2.29
CA ARG A 32 25.67 -15.56 -1.26
C ARG A 32 25.04 -15.43 0.12
N LEU A 33 23.85 -14.82 0.22
CA LEU A 33 23.13 -14.71 1.48
C LEU A 33 22.68 -16.08 1.99
N VAL A 34 22.06 -16.88 1.12
CA VAL A 34 21.60 -18.23 1.44
C VAL A 34 22.74 -19.08 1.97
N SER A 35 23.90 -19.05 1.29
CA SER A 35 25.10 -19.77 1.72
C SER A 35 25.63 -19.33 3.08
N GLN A 36 25.44 -18.05 3.45
CA GLN A 36 25.82 -17.56 4.78
C GLN A 36 24.79 -17.97 5.83
N LEU A 37 23.49 -17.87 5.50
CA LEU A 37 22.42 -18.30 6.39
C LEU A 37 22.52 -19.79 6.72
N ASP A 38 22.91 -20.65 5.77
CA ASP A 38 23.20 -22.07 6.05
C ASP A 38 24.26 -22.29 7.14
N LYS A 39 25.24 -21.40 7.23
CA LYS A 39 26.30 -21.48 8.24
C LYS A 39 25.85 -20.94 9.59
N GLU A 40 25.05 -19.88 9.57
CA GLU A 40 24.62 -19.15 10.77
C GLU A 40 23.40 -19.79 11.46
N LEU A 41 22.49 -20.40 10.70
CA LEU A 41 21.27 -21.04 11.23
C LEU A 41 21.53 -22.29 12.09
N GLN A 42 22.79 -22.68 12.27
CA GLN A 42 23.16 -23.61 13.34
C GLN A 42 22.91 -22.99 14.74
N ASN A 43 22.80 -21.65 14.81
CA ASN A 43 22.35 -20.88 15.97
C ASN A 43 21.10 -20.06 15.56
N GLU A 44 19.89 -20.57 15.80
CA GLU A 44 18.63 -20.08 15.21
C GLU A 44 18.41 -18.54 15.31
N GLU A 45 18.73 -17.92 16.45
CA GLU A 45 18.54 -16.47 16.63
C GLU A 45 19.48 -15.61 15.75
N SER A 46 20.69 -16.09 15.44
CA SER A 46 21.66 -15.29 14.65
C SER A 46 21.28 -15.19 13.17
N GLY A 47 20.62 -16.21 12.63
CA GLY A 47 20.20 -16.27 11.24
C GLY A 47 19.10 -15.26 10.91
N VAL A 48 18.12 -15.10 11.81
CA VAL A 48 17.03 -14.13 11.65
C VAL A 48 17.56 -12.70 11.68
N ASP A 49 18.39 -12.38 12.67
CA ASP A 49 18.98 -11.04 12.80
C ASP A 49 19.90 -10.70 11.62
N LEU A 50 20.61 -11.69 11.07
CA LEU A 50 21.38 -11.51 9.84
C LEU A 50 20.47 -11.18 8.66
N ALA A 51 19.39 -11.93 8.45
CA ALA A 51 18.46 -11.70 7.35
C ALA A 51 17.84 -10.30 7.43
N VAL A 52 17.39 -9.87 8.61
CA VAL A 52 16.84 -8.53 8.84
C VAL A 52 17.87 -7.45 8.51
N LYS A 53 19.08 -7.53 9.06
CA LYS A 53 20.16 -6.55 8.78
C LYS A 53 20.50 -6.50 7.30
N GLN A 54 20.53 -7.64 6.62
CA GLN A 54 20.81 -7.70 5.20
C GLN A 54 19.68 -7.09 4.36
N LEU A 55 18.42 -7.34 4.71
CA LEU A 55 17.27 -6.71 4.03
C LEU A 55 17.30 -5.19 4.16
N GLN A 56 17.60 -4.65 5.35
CA GLN A 56 17.77 -3.20 5.53
C GLN A 56 18.82 -2.62 4.59
N LEU A 57 20.00 -3.26 4.51
CA LEU A 57 21.06 -2.84 3.59
C LEU A 57 20.62 -2.91 2.12
N LEU A 58 19.87 -3.95 1.74
CA LEU A 58 19.35 -4.09 0.37
C LEU A 58 18.36 -2.98 0.04
N ILE A 59 17.39 -2.73 0.93
CA ILE A 59 16.35 -1.71 0.76
C ILE A 59 17.00 -0.34 0.58
N GLU A 60 17.93 0.05 1.45
CA GLU A 60 18.64 1.33 1.32
C GLU A 60 19.42 1.41 0.02
N ASN A 61 20.16 0.35 -0.34
CA ASN A 61 20.97 0.33 -1.55
C ASN A 61 20.10 0.48 -2.81
N VAL A 62 19.03 -0.29 -2.91
CA VAL A 62 18.10 -0.32 -4.04
C VAL A 62 17.34 0.99 -4.15
N TYR A 63 16.78 1.49 -3.05
CA TYR A 63 16.06 2.76 -3.03
C TYR A 63 16.95 3.92 -3.50
N ASN A 64 18.16 4.02 -2.95
CA ASN A 64 19.11 5.07 -3.32
C ASN A 64 19.60 4.93 -4.77
N LYS A 65 19.67 3.70 -5.30
CA LYS A 65 19.98 3.47 -6.71
C LYS A 65 18.86 3.99 -7.61
N ILE A 66 17.61 3.63 -7.32
CA ILE A 66 16.44 4.09 -8.10
C ILE A 66 16.30 5.62 -8.05
N ARG A 67 16.43 6.22 -6.86
CA ARG A 67 16.31 7.68 -6.70
C ARG A 67 17.41 8.46 -7.42
N ARG A 68 18.63 7.91 -7.53
CA ARG A 68 19.73 8.55 -8.27
C ARG A 68 19.61 8.32 -9.78
N ASP A 69 19.34 7.09 -10.20
CA ASP A 69 19.51 6.68 -11.59
C ASP A 69 18.24 6.91 -12.43
N SER A 70 17.06 6.76 -11.82
CA SER A 70 15.79 6.72 -12.55
C SER A 70 15.03 8.05 -12.56
N GLY A 71 15.53 9.08 -11.85
CA GLY A 71 14.92 10.42 -11.84
C GLY A 71 13.45 10.42 -11.40
N VAL A 72 13.01 9.40 -10.65
CA VAL A 72 11.60 9.19 -10.30
C VAL A 72 11.08 10.40 -9.53
N PRO A 73 10.08 11.11 -10.08
CA PRO A 73 9.43 12.23 -9.40
C PRO A 73 8.95 11.83 -8.00
N SER A 74 9.13 12.72 -7.03
CA SER A 74 8.77 12.45 -5.63
C SER A 74 7.26 12.34 -5.39
N ASP A 75 6.45 12.76 -6.34
CA ASP A 75 4.98 12.80 -6.30
C ASP A 75 4.31 11.47 -6.70
N ARG A 76 5.03 10.55 -7.36
CA ARG A 76 4.49 9.21 -7.69
C ARG A 76 4.74 8.20 -6.58
N SER A 77 3.74 7.36 -6.31
CA SER A 77 3.92 6.22 -5.40
C SER A 77 4.93 5.25 -6.02
N LEU A 78 6.03 4.99 -5.33
CA LEU A 78 7.05 4.05 -5.78
C LEU A 78 6.80 2.68 -5.16
N VAL A 79 6.70 1.64 -5.98
CA VAL A 79 6.60 0.25 -5.52
C VAL A 79 7.79 -0.53 -6.06
N ILE A 80 8.55 -1.17 -5.17
CA ILE A 80 9.77 -1.89 -5.48
C ILE A 80 9.53 -3.37 -5.23
N ASN A 81 9.60 -4.16 -6.29
CA ASN A 81 9.61 -5.60 -6.22
C ASN A 81 11.05 -6.10 -6.07
N LEU A 82 11.37 -6.67 -4.92
CA LEU A 82 12.62 -7.37 -4.66
C LEU A 82 12.50 -8.80 -5.19
N ASN A 83 12.94 -9.01 -6.43
CA ASN A 83 12.80 -10.27 -7.16
C ASN A 83 14.02 -11.18 -6.93
N PHE A 84 13.90 -12.07 -5.95
CA PHE A 84 14.98 -12.94 -5.50
C PHE A 84 15.15 -14.15 -6.44
N THR A 85 16.39 -14.49 -6.78
CA THR A 85 16.67 -15.65 -7.65
C THR A 85 16.28 -16.99 -7.02
N ASN A 86 16.26 -17.07 -5.69
CA ASN A 86 15.86 -18.26 -4.94
C ASN A 86 15.31 -17.83 -3.57
N LEU A 87 14.06 -18.17 -3.29
CA LEU A 87 13.44 -18.07 -1.97
C LEU A 87 13.65 -19.37 -1.20
N LYS A 88 14.82 -19.52 -0.56
CA LYS A 88 15.12 -20.70 0.27
C LYS A 88 14.05 -20.99 1.34
N PHE A 89 13.49 -19.93 1.92
CA PHE A 89 12.34 -20.00 2.83
C PHE A 89 11.06 -19.62 2.10
N SER A 90 9.92 -20.08 2.61
CA SER A 90 8.61 -19.64 2.13
C SER A 90 8.52 -18.12 2.08
N VAL A 91 7.85 -17.60 1.06
CA VAL A 91 7.58 -16.16 0.88
C VAL A 91 6.93 -15.55 2.12
N ALA A 92 6.10 -16.31 2.85
CA ALA A 92 5.46 -15.83 4.08
C ALA A 92 6.47 -15.41 5.16
N TYR A 93 7.60 -16.11 5.28
CA TYR A 93 8.66 -15.70 6.22
C TYR A 93 9.39 -14.46 5.72
N TRP A 94 9.59 -14.33 4.41
CA TRP A 94 10.19 -13.14 3.83
C TRP A 94 9.32 -11.90 4.02
N ASP A 95 7.99 -12.03 3.94
CA ASP A 95 7.07 -10.93 4.24
C ASP A 95 7.21 -10.47 5.70
N ILE A 96 7.27 -11.42 6.66
CA ILE A 96 7.50 -11.10 8.08
C ILE A 96 8.86 -10.41 8.28
N LEU A 97 9.91 -10.93 7.64
CA LEU A 97 11.26 -10.35 7.75
C LEU A 97 11.35 -8.98 7.08
N LEU A 98 10.61 -8.76 5.99
CA LEU A 98 10.55 -7.47 5.30
C LEU A 98 9.91 -6.41 6.20
N GLU A 99 8.74 -6.70 6.77
CA GLU A 99 8.06 -5.79 7.69
C GLU A 99 8.94 -5.48 8.91
N ARG A 100 9.52 -6.51 9.54
CA ARG A 100 10.46 -6.31 10.66
C ARG A 100 11.67 -5.47 10.26
N SER A 101 12.16 -5.63 9.03
CA SER A 101 13.29 -4.85 8.52
C SER A 101 12.92 -3.38 8.39
N LEU A 102 11.79 -3.09 7.75
CA LEU A 102 11.24 -1.75 7.54
C LEU A 102 10.96 -1.03 8.88
N ASP A 103 10.40 -1.73 9.86
CA ASP A 103 10.14 -1.20 11.20
C ASP A 103 11.41 -0.78 11.93
N LEU A 104 12.50 -1.54 11.74
CA LEU A 104 13.78 -1.32 12.40
C LEU A 104 14.74 -0.41 11.61
N MET A 105 14.35 0.10 10.43
CA MET A 105 15.21 1.00 9.66
C MET A 105 15.36 2.35 10.37
N ALA A 106 16.60 2.83 10.50
CA ALA A 106 16.86 4.17 11.04
C ALA A 106 16.57 5.29 10.03
N ASN A 107 16.72 5.00 8.73
CA ASN A 107 16.44 5.96 7.68
C ASN A 107 14.98 5.85 7.23
N GLU A 108 14.20 6.92 7.46
CA GLU A 108 12.78 6.97 7.15
C GLU A 108 12.48 7.06 5.65
N ALA A 109 13.36 7.66 4.84
CA ALA A 109 13.04 7.94 3.44
C ALA A 109 12.77 6.68 2.59
N PRO A 110 13.58 5.61 2.66
CA PRO A 110 13.27 4.36 1.96
C PRO A 110 11.96 3.72 2.41
N LYS A 111 11.62 3.82 3.71
CA LYS A 111 10.41 3.23 4.32
C LYS A 111 9.13 3.98 3.93
N THR A 112 9.18 5.31 3.94
CA THR A 112 8.01 6.18 3.77
C THR A 112 7.71 6.49 2.30
N ASN A 113 8.74 6.57 1.46
CA ASN A 113 8.60 7.01 0.07
C ASN A 113 8.59 5.87 -0.94
N ALA A 114 8.54 4.62 -0.49
CA ALA A 114 8.39 3.45 -1.34
C ALA A 114 7.73 2.29 -0.59
N ARG A 115 7.01 1.44 -1.32
CA ARG A 115 6.46 0.18 -0.82
C ARG A 115 7.25 -0.98 -1.40
N TYR A 116 7.51 -2.01 -0.60
CA TYR A 116 8.31 -3.16 -1.02
C TYR A 116 7.47 -4.43 -0.97
N PHE A 117 7.79 -5.37 -1.85
CA PHE A 117 7.32 -6.75 -1.74
C PHE A 117 8.37 -7.68 -2.32
N ILE A 118 8.45 -8.91 -1.80
CA ILE A 118 9.43 -9.91 -2.23
C ILE A 118 8.73 -10.95 -3.11
N THR A 119 9.40 -11.32 -4.20
CA THR A 119 8.94 -12.41 -5.08
C THR A 119 10.12 -13.28 -5.47
N GLU A 120 9.82 -14.48 -5.97
CA GLU A 120 10.83 -15.33 -6.60
C GLU A 120 10.88 -15.06 -8.12
N ALA A 121 12.09 -15.06 -8.66
CA ALA A 121 12.33 -14.96 -10.09
C ALA A 121 11.81 -16.21 -10.79
N THR A 122 11.01 -15.99 -11.83
CA THR A 122 10.49 -17.06 -12.69
C THR A 122 10.87 -16.77 -14.13
N PRO A 123 10.88 -17.77 -15.03
CA PRO A 123 11.12 -17.53 -16.45
C PRO A 123 9.99 -16.75 -17.15
N MET A 124 8.85 -16.54 -16.49
CA MET A 124 7.73 -15.79 -17.06
C MET A 124 8.00 -14.29 -17.07
N GLU A 125 7.78 -13.67 -18.24
CA GLU A 125 7.83 -12.22 -18.40
C GLU A 125 6.61 -11.57 -17.72
N ARG A 126 6.86 -10.80 -16.66
CA ARG A 126 5.81 -10.17 -15.85
C ARG A 126 5.06 -9.09 -16.64
N ASP A 127 5.77 -8.32 -17.45
CA ASP A 127 5.20 -7.28 -18.31
C ASP A 127 4.15 -7.89 -19.25
N ARG A 128 4.48 -9.03 -19.87
CA ARG A 128 3.55 -9.76 -20.74
C ARG A 128 2.31 -10.24 -19.98
N TYR A 129 2.44 -10.72 -18.75
CA TYR A 129 1.29 -11.10 -17.93
C TYR A 129 0.39 -9.90 -17.65
N VAL A 130 0.99 -8.77 -17.26
CA VAL A 130 0.28 -7.53 -16.98
C VAL A 130 -0.49 -7.08 -18.21
N GLU A 131 0.13 -7.08 -19.39
CA GLU A 131 -0.50 -6.62 -20.64
C GLU A 131 -1.58 -7.56 -21.18
N THR A 132 -1.39 -8.88 -21.09
CA THR A 132 -2.20 -9.86 -21.85
C THR A 132 -3.20 -10.65 -21.01
N ASN A 133 -3.05 -10.68 -19.69
CA ASN A 133 -3.95 -11.48 -18.84
C ASN A 133 -5.32 -10.80 -18.68
N LEU A 134 -6.37 -11.44 -19.20
CA LEU A 134 -7.74 -10.92 -19.18
C LEU A 134 -8.25 -10.68 -17.75
N ASN A 135 -7.94 -11.57 -16.79
CA ASN A 135 -8.41 -11.43 -15.41
C ASN A 135 -7.75 -10.24 -14.73
N PHE A 136 -6.44 -10.06 -14.91
CA PHE A 136 -5.70 -8.92 -14.39
C PHE A 136 -6.25 -7.60 -14.95
N GLN A 137 -6.42 -7.52 -16.29
CA GLN A 137 -6.96 -6.34 -16.95
C GLN A 137 -8.39 -6.02 -16.49
N THR A 138 -9.25 -7.03 -16.40
CA THR A 138 -10.63 -6.87 -15.91
C THR A 138 -10.66 -6.37 -14.47
N PHE A 139 -9.82 -6.94 -13.60
CA PHE A 139 -9.71 -6.50 -12.21
C PHE A 139 -9.24 -5.03 -12.12
N LYS A 140 -8.23 -4.64 -12.90
CA LYS A 140 -7.72 -3.26 -12.91
C LYS A 140 -8.75 -2.24 -13.41
N VAL A 141 -9.55 -2.60 -14.42
CA VAL A 141 -10.67 -1.76 -14.87
C VAL A 141 -11.74 -1.64 -13.79
N ASN A 142 -12.10 -2.74 -13.13
CA ASN A 142 -13.11 -2.73 -12.06
C ASN A 142 -12.65 -1.92 -10.86
N GLN A 143 -11.40 -2.07 -10.41
CA GLN A 143 -10.84 -1.31 -9.29
C GLN A 143 -10.95 0.21 -9.50
N ARG A 144 -10.78 0.69 -10.74
CA ARG A 144 -10.94 2.12 -11.08
C ARG A 144 -12.38 2.60 -10.88
N ARG A 145 -13.37 1.75 -11.15
CA ARG A 145 -14.79 2.06 -10.98
C ARG A 145 -15.20 2.09 -9.51
N VAL A 146 -14.57 1.25 -8.69
CA VAL A 146 -14.89 1.13 -7.25
C VAL A 146 -14.57 2.41 -6.46
N ARG A 147 -13.59 3.23 -6.88
CA ARG A 147 -13.20 4.44 -6.13
C ARG A 147 -14.36 5.41 -5.89
N ASN A 148 -15.30 5.49 -6.83
CA ASN A 148 -16.50 6.30 -6.73
C ASN A 148 -17.77 5.41 -6.79
N SER A 149 -17.65 4.15 -6.34
CA SER A 149 -18.81 3.27 -6.28
C SER A 149 -19.81 3.81 -5.25
N VAL A 150 -21.06 3.80 -5.66
CA VAL A 150 -22.24 4.14 -4.85
C VAL A 150 -23.09 2.88 -4.60
N ASP A 151 -22.49 1.68 -4.78
CA ASP A 151 -23.22 0.41 -4.69
C ASP A 151 -23.79 0.16 -3.28
N MET A 152 -23.20 0.78 -2.26
CA MET A 152 -23.68 0.70 -0.88
C MET A 152 -24.84 1.65 -0.59
N ASP A 153 -25.04 2.70 -1.40
CA ASP A 153 -26.05 3.74 -1.16
C ASP A 153 -27.47 3.17 -1.27
N GLU A 154 -27.67 2.10 -2.04
CA GLU A 154 -28.96 1.40 -2.17
C GLU A 154 -29.43 0.77 -0.84
N PHE A 155 -28.50 0.37 0.03
CA PHE A 155 -28.83 -0.21 1.34
C PHE A 155 -29.04 0.84 2.43
N ILE A 156 -28.75 2.11 2.13
CA ILE A 156 -28.85 3.22 3.07
C ILE A 156 -30.13 4.00 2.77
N ASP A 157 -31.11 3.91 3.67
CA ASP A 157 -32.27 4.80 3.63
C ASP A 157 -31.87 6.17 4.21
N PHE A 158 -31.35 7.03 3.33
CA PHE A 158 -30.94 8.39 3.70
C PHE A 158 -32.11 9.23 4.22
N GLU A 159 -33.34 9.01 3.77
CA GLU A 159 -34.52 9.75 4.23
C GLU A 159 -34.84 9.43 5.70
N ILE A 160 -34.78 8.15 6.09
CA ILE A 160 -34.94 7.77 7.50
C ILE A 160 -33.85 8.39 8.36
N LEU A 161 -32.58 8.35 7.91
CA LEU A 161 -31.46 8.93 8.65
C LEU A 161 -31.60 10.45 8.78
N ILE A 162 -31.93 11.17 7.70
CA ILE A 162 -32.16 12.61 7.70
C ILE A 162 -33.28 12.97 8.68
N LYS A 163 -34.42 12.25 8.65
CA LYS A 163 -35.54 12.46 9.56
C LYS A 163 -35.14 12.27 11.03
N GLN A 164 -34.37 11.23 11.35
CA GLN A 164 -33.87 10.99 12.71
C GLN A 164 -32.94 12.12 13.17
N ILE A 165 -32.01 12.55 12.31
CA ILE A 165 -31.08 13.63 12.63
C ILE A 165 -31.84 14.95 12.88
N ILE A 166 -32.82 15.27 12.04
CA ILE A 166 -33.66 16.47 12.20
C ILE A 166 -34.40 16.45 13.54
N PHE A 167 -35.04 15.32 13.89
CA PHE A 167 -35.75 15.23 15.18
C PHE A 167 -34.81 15.33 16.38
N ASP A 168 -33.65 14.69 16.32
CA ASP A 168 -32.66 14.81 17.39
C ASP A 168 -32.13 16.24 17.52
N LEU A 169 -31.93 16.94 16.40
CA LEU A 169 -31.51 18.34 16.40
C LEU A 169 -32.57 19.25 17.04
N PHE A 170 -33.83 19.09 16.65
CA PHE A 170 -34.95 19.85 17.22
C PHE A 170 -35.12 19.57 18.71
N LYS A 171 -35.01 18.30 19.12
CA LYS A 171 -35.07 17.91 20.53
C LYS A 171 -33.94 18.51 21.37
N ARG A 172 -32.73 18.59 20.83
CA ARG A 172 -31.57 19.17 21.55
C ARG A 172 -31.66 20.69 21.70
N ASN A 173 -32.34 21.36 20.78
CA ASN A 173 -32.53 22.81 20.78
C ASN A 173 -33.91 23.22 21.35
N ASP A 174 -34.60 22.28 22.01
CA ASP A 174 -35.93 22.49 22.61
C ASP A 174 -36.94 23.12 21.64
N ILE A 175 -36.89 22.74 20.37
CA ILE A 175 -37.81 23.24 19.34
C ILE A 175 -39.16 22.53 19.46
N PRO A 176 -40.28 23.28 19.61
CA PRO A 176 -41.60 22.69 19.67
C PRO A 176 -42.11 22.26 18.29
N GLU A 177 -42.95 21.23 18.24
CA GLU A 177 -43.45 20.64 16.98
C GLU A 177 -44.17 21.66 16.06
N GLN A 178 -44.81 22.67 16.63
CA GLN A 178 -45.48 23.75 15.91
C GLN A 178 -44.54 24.58 15.01
N ASP A 179 -43.25 24.60 15.33
CA ASP A 179 -42.25 25.38 14.58
C ASP A 179 -41.55 24.54 13.49
N PHE A 180 -41.79 23.22 13.45
CA PHE A 180 -41.10 22.30 12.53
C PHE A 180 -41.33 22.68 11.07
N GLU A 181 -42.58 22.97 10.67
CA GLU A 181 -42.93 23.30 9.29
C GLU A 181 -42.25 24.61 8.83
N ALA A 182 -42.22 25.63 9.70
CA ALA A 182 -41.58 26.90 9.40
C ALA A 182 -40.06 26.78 9.26
N ILE A 183 -39.43 25.94 10.09
CA ILE A 183 -37.97 25.72 10.04
C ILE A 183 -37.59 24.88 8.82
N LEU A 184 -38.31 23.79 8.56
CA LEU A 184 -38.04 22.90 7.42
C LEU A 184 -38.38 23.53 6.06
N SER A 185 -39.34 24.47 6.02
CA SER A 185 -39.59 25.25 4.80
C SER A 185 -38.50 26.30 4.53
N ARG A 186 -37.75 26.73 5.55
CA ARG A 186 -36.63 27.67 5.43
C ARG A 186 -35.32 26.99 5.06
N PHE A 187 -35.11 25.73 5.45
CA PHE A 187 -33.88 24.99 5.20
C PHE A 187 -34.15 23.67 4.46
N HIS A 188 -33.68 23.58 3.21
CA HIS A 188 -34.02 22.48 2.30
C HIS A 188 -33.08 21.27 2.36
N ASN A 189 -32.01 21.34 3.16
CA ASN A 189 -31.10 20.22 3.34
C ASN A 189 -30.47 20.26 4.75
N LEU A 190 -29.91 19.12 5.15
CA LEU A 190 -29.33 18.95 6.48
C LEU A 190 -28.14 19.88 6.71
N GLU A 191 -27.32 20.14 5.69
CA GLU A 191 -26.16 21.04 5.78
C GLU A 191 -26.59 22.46 6.20
N SER A 192 -27.57 23.04 5.50
CA SER A 192 -28.08 24.38 5.79
C SER A 192 -28.76 24.45 7.16
N LEU A 193 -29.49 23.40 7.53
CA LEU A 193 -30.14 23.29 8.83
C LEU A 193 -29.10 23.23 9.96
N MET A 194 -28.06 22.40 9.83
CA MET A 194 -27.02 22.27 10.84
C MET A 194 -26.24 23.57 11.05
N LEU A 195 -25.90 24.29 9.97
CA LEU A 195 -25.24 25.58 10.07
C LEU A 195 -26.06 26.59 10.87
N ALA A 196 -27.39 26.63 10.65
CA ALA A 196 -28.26 27.57 11.35
C ALA A 196 -28.45 27.30 12.86
N PHE A 197 -28.15 26.08 13.32
CA PHE A 197 -28.25 25.67 14.73
C PHE A 197 -26.87 25.51 15.40
N SER A 198 -25.79 25.85 14.70
CA SER A 198 -24.42 25.83 15.23
C SER A 198 -23.80 27.23 15.42
N GLU A 199 -24.51 28.27 14.99
CA GLU A 199 -24.28 29.68 15.39
C GLU A 199 -24.96 29.99 16.73
#